data_AF-A0A2M7ZRD9-F1
#
_entry.id   AF-A0A2M7ZRD9-F1
#
_cell.length_a   1.000
_cell.length_b   1.000
_cell.length_c   1.000
_cell.angle_alpha   90.00
_cell.angle_beta   90.00
_cell.angle_gamma   90.00
#
_symmetry.space_group_name_H-M   'P 1'
#
loop_
_entity.id
_entity.type
_entity.pdbx_description
1 polymer ?
#
loop_
_entity_poly.entity_id
_entity_poly.type
_entity_poly.pdbx_seq_one_letter_code
_entity_poly.pdbx_strand_id
1 'polypeptide(L)'
;FLKDNYAWDKKLKTAATLFTIHNIGYQGRFGSNTSFKAEISGEHFYPGGPVEYHGDISFMKAGIMFSDLISTVSETYAKEILTPEYGAGLDVDLLSRKDDLYGIINGVDYSQWDPESDVFIPNNYSLENMSGKLLNKKHLLKNLSLPFDENVPLIGMVSRLVVQKGFDIFSEAAEELMNIKAQWAVLGNGEEKYENLFRSISEKYPDKFSVYIGFNDELSHLIEAGADMLLMPSHYEPCGLNQIYSLRYGTVPIVRKTGGLADTVQDWDEYKHAGKETGNGFSFDDYSSYALFKTVERAVGTFQNKGFWKKIQLNGMVKDYSWESSAIKYLLLYQLAINKRKQFNGRA
;
A
#
# COMPACT_ATOMS: atom_id res chain seq x y z
N PHE A 1 -12.93 0.83 27.97
CA PHE A 1 -14.24 0.19 27.76
C PHE A 1 -14.26 -1.27 28.24
N LEU A 2 -13.72 -2.27 27.52
CA LEU A 2 -13.76 -3.68 28.00
C LEU A 2 -12.95 -3.94 29.28
N LYS A 3 -11.82 -3.25 29.44
CA LYS A 3 -10.98 -3.31 30.65
C LYS A 3 -11.44 -2.37 31.77
N ASP A 4 -12.48 -1.59 31.52
CA ASP A 4 -12.96 -0.55 32.44
C ASP A 4 -14.47 -0.74 32.68
N ASN A 5 -15.31 -0.07 31.90
CA ASN A 5 -16.79 -0.09 31.99
C ASN A 5 -17.43 -1.49 32.05
N TYR A 6 -16.82 -2.51 31.44
CA TYR A 6 -17.35 -3.89 31.39
C TYR A 6 -16.47 -4.91 32.13
N ALA A 7 -15.52 -4.45 32.95
CA ALA A 7 -14.63 -5.36 33.69
C ALA A 7 -15.40 -6.28 34.67
N TRP A 8 -16.62 -5.89 35.06
CA TRP A 8 -17.53 -6.66 35.91
C TRP A 8 -18.23 -7.82 35.16
N ASP A 9 -18.33 -7.77 33.83
CA ASP A 9 -19.01 -8.81 33.06
C ASP A 9 -18.12 -10.05 32.93
N LYS A 10 -18.61 -11.20 33.40
CA LYS A 10 -17.82 -12.45 33.45
C LYS A 10 -17.37 -12.95 32.07
N LYS A 11 -18.16 -12.71 31.01
CA LYS A 11 -17.81 -13.13 29.65
C LYS A 11 -16.77 -12.18 29.06
N LEU A 12 -17.04 -10.87 29.12
CA LEU A 12 -16.16 -9.84 28.56
C LEU A 12 -14.84 -9.70 29.32
N LYS A 13 -14.80 -10.00 30.62
CA LYS A 13 -13.57 -10.04 31.42
C LYS A 13 -12.52 -11.00 30.84
N THR A 14 -12.95 -12.07 30.18
CA THR A 14 -12.05 -13.06 29.57
C THR A 14 -11.75 -12.79 28.09
N ALA A 15 -12.47 -11.87 27.46
CA ALA A 15 -12.23 -11.50 26.06
C ALA A 15 -10.90 -10.75 25.94
N ALA A 16 -10.14 -11.12 24.90
CA ALA A 16 -8.93 -10.42 24.49
C ALA A 16 -9.24 -9.45 23.35
N THR A 17 -8.44 -8.40 23.23
CA THR A 17 -8.62 -7.33 22.24
C THR A 17 -7.37 -7.15 21.39
N LEU A 18 -7.56 -7.15 20.08
CA LEU A 18 -6.57 -6.71 19.09
C LEU A 18 -7.08 -5.42 18.46
N PHE A 19 -6.26 -4.35 18.49
CA PHE A 19 -6.60 -3.08 17.85
C PHE A 19 -5.74 -2.86 16.61
N THR A 20 -6.37 -2.84 15.43
CA THR A 20 -5.65 -2.64 14.15
C THR A 20 -5.66 -1.18 13.72
N ILE A 21 -4.46 -0.61 13.54
CA ILE A 21 -4.27 0.73 12.99
C ILE A 21 -4.10 0.61 11.48
N HIS A 22 -5.12 0.99 10.70
CA HIS A 22 -5.06 1.01 9.23
C HIS A 22 -4.44 2.30 8.69
N ASN A 23 -4.62 3.41 9.41
CA ASN A 23 -4.08 4.72 9.04
C ASN A 23 -3.96 5.57 10.30
N ILE A 24 -2.73 5.84 10.73
CA ILE A 24 -2.44 6.59 11.95
C ILE A 24 -2.76 8.09 11.87
N GLY A 25 -2.95 8.63 10.66
CA GLY A 25 -3.34 10.02 10.45
C GLY A 25 -4.78 10.32 10.87
N TYR A 26 -5.65 9.31 10.93
CA TYR A 26 -7.07 9.48 11.31
C TYR A 26 -7.33 9.05 12.76
N GLN A 27 -6.95 9.91 13.70
CA GLN A 27 -6.88 9.55 15.12
C GLN A 27 -8.23 9.61 15.88
N GLY A 28 -9.29 10.13 15.26
CA GLY A 28 -10.57 10.37 15.93
C GLY A 28 -10.40 11.34 17.10
N ARG A 29 -9.87 12.55 16.82
CA ARG A 29 -9.68 13.61 17.80
C ARG A 29 -10.98 14.38 18.02
N PHE A 30 -11.39 14.49 19.28
CA PHE A 30 -12.59 15.23 19.68
C PHE A 30 -12.33 16.05 20.94
N GLY A 31 -13.06 17.16 21.11
CA GLY A 31 -12.94 17.97 22.32
C GLY A 31 -13.24 17.17 23.59
N SER A 32 -12.64 17.59 24.72
CA SER A 32 -12.68 16.90 26.02
C SER A 32 -14.09 16.53 26.52
N ASN A 33 -15.11 17.33 26.19
CA ASN A 33 -16.52 17.05 26.51
C ASN A 33 -17.05 15.72 25.93
N THR A 34 -16.37 15.14 24.95
CA THR A 34 -16.72 13.85 24.35
C THR A 34 -16.51 12.68 25.31
N SER A 35 -15.63 12.80 26.32
CA SER A 35 -15.37 11.72 27.30
C SER A 35 -16.65 11.27 27.99
N PHE A 36 -17.45 12.23 28.44
CA PHE A 36 -18.74 11.97 29.08
C PHE A 36 -19.72 11.26 28.14
N LYS A 37 -19.83 11.73 26.89
CA LYS A 37 -20.74 11.13 25.90
C LYS A 37 -20.30 9.73 25.45
N ALA A 38 -18.99 9.48 25.46
CA ALA A 38 -18.39 8.20 25.13
C ALA A 38 -18.26 7.26 26.33
N GLU A 39 -18.77 7.65 27.51
CA GLU A 39 -18.65 6.92 28.77
C GLU A 39 -17.20 6.55 29.13
N ILE A 40 -16.24 7.39 28.73
CA ILE A 40 -14.84 7.23 29.13
C ILE A 40 -14.68 7.83 30.51
N SER A 41 -14.21 7.03 31.49
CA SER A 41 -13.96 7.52 32.84
C SER A 41 -13.03 8.74 32.82
N GLY A 42 -13.42 9.79 33.56
CA GLY A 42 -12.61 11.00 33.69
C GLY A 42 -11.24 10.75 34.31
N GLU A 43 -11.05 9.63 35.02
CA GLU A 43 -9.75 9.22 35.57
C GLU A 43 -8.70 8.94 34.49
N HIS A 44 -9.12 8.62 33.27
CA HIS A 44 -8.22 8.40 32.14
C HIS A 44 -7.83 9.70 31.42
N PHE A 45 -8.53 10.79 31.70
CA PHE A 45 -8.36 12.09 31.04
C PHE A 45 -7.56 13.05 31.93
N TYR A 46 -6.24 13.00 31.80
CA TYR A 46 -5.29 13.93 32.41
C TYR A 46 -4.13 14.17 31.43
N PRO A 47 -3.33 15.24 31.58
CA PRO A 47 -2.21 15.51 30.66
C PRO A 47 -1.25 14.32 30.55
N GLY A 48 -1.07 13.80 29.33
CA GLY A 48 -0.28 12.60 29.05
C GLY A 48 -0.98 11.27 29.37
N GLY A 49 -2.24 11.32 29.79
CA GLY A 49 -3.05 10.15 30.13
C GLY A 49 -3.44 9.31 28.92
N PRO A 50 -4.00 8.11 29.14
CA PRO A 50 -4.20 7.10 28.10
C PRO A 50 -5.24 7.44 27.03
N VAL A 51 -6.02 8.50 27.20
CA VAL A 51 -7.00 8.97 26.20
C VAL A 51 -6.81 10.44 25.80
N GLU A 52 -5.96 11.18 26.52
CA GLU A 52 -5.74 12.61 26.31
C GLU A 52 -4.65 12.84 25.27
N TYR A 53 -4.90 13.80 24.38
CA TYR A 53 -3.95 14.22 23.36
C TYR A 53 -4.13 15.72 23.04
N HIS A 54 -3.21 16.55 23.55
CA HIS A 54 -3.20 18.01 23.38
C HIS A 54 -4.51 18.72 23.81
N GLY A 55 -5.07 18.34 24.95
CA GLY A 55 -6.32 18.85 25.51
C GLY A 55 -7.59 18.24 24.92
N ASP A 56 -7.44 17.43 23.87
CA ASP A 56 -8.51 16.66 23.24
C ASP A 56 -8.49 15.20 23.69
N ILE A 57 -9.53 14.47 23.31
CA ILE A 57 -9.58 13.01 23.40
C ILE A 57 -9.17 12.41 22.07
N SER A 58 -8.31 11.40 22.10
CA SER A 58 -7.94 10.60 20.95
C SER A 58 -8.46 9.17 21.10
N PHE A 59 -9.42 8.78 20.25
CA PHE A 59 -9.93 7.41 20.23
C PHE A 59 -8.86 6.41 19.81
N MET A 60 -7.96 6.80 18.90
CA MET A 60 -6.83 5.98 18.51
C MET A 60 -5.88 5.72 19.68
N LYS A 61 -5.55 6.78 20.44
CA LYS A 61 -4.70 6.65 21.63
C LYS A 61 -5.34 5.72 22.66
N ALA A 62 -6.66 5.85 22.89
CA ALA A 62 -7.38 4.93 23.76
C ALA A 62 -7.29 3.47 23.25
N GLY A 63 -7.45 3.23 21.94
CA GLY A 63 -7.30 1.92 21.33
C GLY A 63 -5.90 1.32 21.55
N ILE A 64 -4.86 2.13 21.34
CA ILE A 64 -3.46 1.77 21.59
C ILE A 64 -3.28 1.40 23.06
N MET A 65 -3.68 2.27 23.99
CA MET A 65 -3.39 2.12 25.41
C MET A 65 -4.18 1.00 26.10
N PHE A 66 -5.41 0.71 25.66
CA PHE A 66 -6.27 -0.28 26.32
C PHE A 66 -6.31 -1.65 25.65
N SER A 67 -5.89 -1.80 24.39
CA SER A 67 -5.87 -3.11 23.72
C SER A 67 -4.89 -4.10 24.35
N ASP A 68 -5.14 -5.40 24.23
CA ASP A 68 -4.18 -6.42 24.69
C ASP A 68 -2.98 -6.50 23.75
N LEU A 69 -3.24 -6.46 22.44
CA LEU A 69 -2.25 -6.35 21.37
C LEU A 69 -2.70 -5.28 20.36
N ILE A 70 -1.72 -4.78 19.61
CA ILE A 70 -1.90 -3.80 18.54
C ILE A 70 -1.41 -4.45 17.25
N SER A 71 -2.14 -4.25 16.16
CA SER A 71 -1.66 -4.59 14.83
C SER A 71 -1.68 -3.39 13.89
N THR A 72 -0.89 -3.48 12.83
CA THR A 72 -1.02 -2.63 11.66
C THR A 72 -0.79 -3.44 10.39
N VAL A 73 -0.99 -2.82 9.24
CA VAL A 73 -1.20 -3.52 7.97
C VAL A 73 0.08 -3.84 7.18
N SER A 74 1.26 -3.74 7.81
CA SER A 74 2.54 -4.25 7.29
C SER A 74 3.63 -4.25 8.38
N GLU A 75 4.69 -5.05 8.22
CA GLU A 75 5.80 -5.18 9.17
C GLU A 75 6.72 -3.97 9.16
N THR A 76 6.96 -3.38 7.98
CA THR A 76 7.72 -2.14 7.87
C THR A 76 6.94 -0.97 8.45
N TYR A 77 5.63 -0.86 8.16
CA TYR A 77 4.83 0.23 8.71
C TYR A 77 4.73 0.16 10.24
N ALA A 78 4.68 -1.06 10.83
CA ALA A 78 4.76 -1.24 12.27
C ALA A 78 6.02 -0.65 12.91
N LYS A 79 7.14 -0.61 12.17
CA LYS A 79 8.39 0.02 12.60
C LYS A 79 8.40 1.51 12.31
N GLU A 80 7.87 1.93 11.16
CA GLU A 80 7.81 3.33 10.76
C GLU A 80 6.96 4.16 11.74
N ILE A 81 5.77 3.70 12.14
CA ILE A 81 4.90 4.46 13.05
C ILE A 81 5.45 4.64 14.47
N LEU A 82 6.60 4.03 14.79
CA LEU A 82 7.34 4.27 16.01
C LEU A 82 8.26 5.49 15.93
N THR A 83 8.37 6.13 14.76
CA THR A 83 9.18 7.33 14.56
C THR A 83 8.29 8.58 14.51
N PRO A 84 8.81 9.76 14.87
CA PRO A 84 8.06 11.02 14.78
C PRO A 84 7.55 11.35 13.37
N GLU A 85 8.26 10.89 12.34
CA GLU A 85 7.93 11.16 10.93
C GLU A 85 6.62 10.48 10.51
N TYR A 86 6.39 9.23 10.92
CA TYR A 86 5.22 8.44 10.51
C TYR A 86 4.21 8.20 11.63
N GLY A 87 4.59 8.44 12.89
CA GLY A 87 3.75 8.19 14.06
C GLY A 87 2.59 9.16 14.25
N ALA A 88 2.54 10.24 13.46
CA ALA A 88 1.53 11.30 13.56
C ALA A 88 1.37 11.86 15.00
N GLY A 89 2.47 11.87 15.77
CA GLY A 89 2.53 12.30 17.17
C GLY A 89 2.03 11.28 18.21
N LEU A 90 1.66 10.06 17.80
CA LEU A 90 1.40 8.93 18.68
C LEU A 90 2.60 7.96 18.77
N ASP A 91 3.76 8.34 18.22
CA ASP A 91 4.99 7.53 18.21
C ASP A 91 5.44 7.15 19.61
N VAL A 92 5.40 8.08 20.58
CA VAL A 92 5.76 7.82 21.98
C VAL A 92 4.79 6.82 22.63
N ASP A 93 3.48 6.96 22.37
CA ASP A 93 2.46 6.05 22.90
C ASP A 93 2.66 4.63 22.33
N LEU A 94 2.94 4.53 21.02
CA LEU A 94 3.23 3.25 20.36
C LEU A 94 4.56 2.64 20.82
N LEU A 95 5.61 3.44 21.01
CA LEU A 95 6.89 3.00 21.55
C LEU A 95 6.73 2.38 22.95
N SER A 96 5.85 2.94 23.78
CA SER A 96 5.53 2.37 25.10
C SER A 96 4.86 0.98 25.03
N ARG A 97 4.30 0.64 23.87
CA ARG A 97 3.60 -0.61 23.57
C ARG A 97 4.28 -1.43 22.46
N LYS A 98 5.55 -1.17 22.14
CA LYS A 98 6.24 -1.78 20.99
C LYS A 98 6.27 -3.31 21.01
N ASP A 99 6.36 -3.93 22.19
CA ASP A 99 6.40 -5.40 22.33
C ASP A 99 5.03 -6.04 22.07
N ASP A 100 3.98 -5.22 21.98
CA ASP A 100 2.62 -5.59 21.69
C ASP A 100 2.17 -5.19 20.28
N LEU A 101 3.05 -4.58 19.48
CA LEU A 101 2.76 -4.07 18.15
C LEU A 101 3.24 -5.05 17.07
N TYR A 102 2.32 -5.48 16.21
CA TYR A 102 2.59 -6.45 15.15
C TYR A 102 2.20 -5.90 13.78
N GLY A 103 2.99 -6.19 12.76
CA GLY A 103 2.64 -5.90 11.37
C GLY A 103 2.14 -7.13 10.65
N ILE A 104 1.00 -7.03 9.96
CA ILE A 104 0.47 -8.10 9.11
C ILE A 104 0.01 -7.48 7.78
N ILE A 105 0.69 -7.87 6.69
CA ILE A 105 0.35 -7.45 5.33
C ILE A 105 -1.10 -7.85 5.01
N ASN A 106 -1.85 -6.97 4.36
CA ASN A 106 -3.21 -7.27 3.89
C ASN A 106 -3.20 -8.42 2.87
N GLY A 107 -4.29 -9.16 2.84
CA GLY A 107 -4.54 -10.13 1.79
C GLY A 107 -5.21 -9.52 0.56
N VAL A 108 -5.12 -10.22 -0.56
CA VAL A 108 -5.87 -9.97 -1.79
C VAL A 108 -6.84 -11.11 -2.05
N ASP A 109 -7.99 -10.75 -2.63
CA ASP A 109 -8.97 -11.70 -3.15
C ASP A 109 -8.66 -12.05 -4.62
N TYR A 110 -7.98 -13.18 -4.83
CA TYR A 110 -7.67 -13.68 -6.16
C TYR A 110 -8.89 -14.22 -6.91
N SER A 111 -10.08 -14.29 -6.31
CA SER A 111 -11.29 -14.54 -7.12
C SER A 111 -11.67 -13.33 -7.99
N GLN A 112 -11.18 -12.14 -7.63
CA GLN A 112 -11.37 -10.89 -8.38
C GLN A 112 -10.10 -10.51 -9.14
N TRP A 113 -8.94 -10.67 -8.51
CA TRP A 113 -7.64 -10.21 -9.04
C TRP A 113 -6.78 -11.38 -9.50
N ASP A 114 -7.12 -11.99 -10.63
CA ASP A 114 -6.35 -13.08 -11.22
C ASP A 114 -6.38 -13.04 -12.75
N PRO A 115 -5.25 -12.84 -13.45
CA PRO A 115 -5.23 -12.78 -14.90
C PRO A 115 -5.74 -14.07 -15.59
N GLU A 116 -5.83 -15.20 -14.90
CA GLU A 116 -6.35 -16.45 -15.45
C GLU A 116 -7.88 -16.47 -15.56
N SER A 117 -8.59 -15.71 -14.72
CA SER A 117 -10.06 -15.73 -14.64
C SER A 117 -10.73 -14.36 -14.61
N ASP A 118 -9.95 -13.28 -14.59
CA ASP A 118 -10.46 -11.91 -14.57
C ASP A 118 -11.32 -11.62 -15.80
N VAL A 119 -12.57 -11.23 -15.55
CA VAL A 119 -13.60 -10.98 -16.56
C VAL A 119 -13.50 -9.58 -17.18
N PHE A 120 -12.75 -8.68 -16.55
CA PHE A 120 -12.56 -7.31 -17.03
C PHE A 120 -11.44 -7.19 -18.07
N ILE A 121 -10.65 -8.24 -18.27
CA ILE A 121 -9.56 -8.26 -19.25
C ILE A 121 -9.95 -9.10 -20.47
N PRO A 122 -9.68 -8.63 -21.70
CA PRO A 122 -10.14 -9.30 -22.90
C PRO A 122 -9.37 -10.59 -23.22
N ASN A 123 -8.17 -10.76 -22.67
CA ASN A 123 -7.35 -11.95 -22.89
C ASN A 123 -6.75 -12.42 -21.57
N ASN A 124 -7.25 -13.54 -21.04
CA ASN A 124 -6.65 -14.16 -19.86
C ASN A 124 -5.26 -14.73 -20.16
N TYR A 125 -4.44 -14.84 -19.12
CA TYR A 125 -3.08 -15.38 -19.20
C TYR A 125 -2.64 -15.93 -17.85
N SER A 126 -1.61 -16.78 -17.86
CA SER A 126 -1.08 -17.43 -16.65
C SER A 126 0.44 -17.28 -16.56
N LEU A 127 1.00 -17.75 -15.44
CA LEU A 127 2.45 -17.86 -15.23
C LEU A 127 3.15 -18.65 -16.36
N GLU A 128 2.50 -19.70 -16.85
CA GLU A 128 3.01 -20.59 -17.90
C GLU A 128 2.87 -19.97 -19.30
N ASN A 129 1.83 -19.15 -19.51
CA ASN A 129 1.57 -18.50 -20.78
C ASN A 129 1.17 -17.02 -20.63
N MET A 130 2.17 -16.14 -20.78
CA MET A 130 2.03 -14.69 -20.70
C MET A 130 1.55 -14.01 -22.00
N SER A 131 1.19 -14.76 -23.05
CA SER A 131 0.84 -14.15 -24.35
C SER A 131 -0.34 -13.19 -24.28
N GLY A 132 -1.32 -13.48 -23.40
CA GLY A 132 -2.48 -12.62 -23.19
C GLY A 132 -2.11 -11.22 -22.66
N LYS A 133 -1.01 -11.09 -21.91
CA LYS A 133 -0.52 -9.80 -21.40
C LYS A 133 -0.21 -8.81 -22.54
N LEU A 134 0.49 -9.25 -23.58
CA LEU A 134 0.81 -8.41 -24.74
C LEU A 134 -0.44 -8.00 -25.53
N LEU A 135 -1.42 -8.92 -25.64
CA LEU A 135 -2.71 -8.62 -26.27
C LEU A 135 -3.51 -7.59 -25.46
N ASN A 136 -3.50 -7.70 -24.13
CA ASN A 136 -4.10 -6.71 -23.24
C ASN A 136 -3.40 -5.35 -23.33
N LYS A 137 -2.06 -5.30 -23.42
CA LYS A 137 -1.31 -4.07 -23.68
C LYS A 137 -1.77 -3.38 -24.96
N LYS A 138 -1.88 -4.15 -26.06
CA LYS A 138 -2.35 -3.63 -27.35
C LYS A 138 -3.80 -3.12 -27.28
N HIS A 139 -4.67 -3.83 -26.56
CA HIS A 139 -6.04 -3.41 -26.35
C HIS A 139 -6.13 -2.13 -25.52
N LEU A 140 -5.37 -2.05 -24.41
CA LEU A 140 -5.29 -0.89 -23.55
C LEU A 140 -4.79 0.35 -24.30
N LEU A 141 -3.67 0.25 -25.03
CA LEU A 141 -3.13 1.37 -25.79
C LEU A 141 -4.13 1.88 -26.84
N LYS A 142 -4.86 0.97 -27.51
CA LYS A 142 -5.94 1.35 -28.42
C LYS A 142 -7.06 2.11 -27.70
N ASN A 143 -7.50 1.64 -26.52
CA ASN A 143 -8.55 2.31 -25.73
C ASN A 143 -8.09 3.70 -25.26
N LEU A 144 -6.80 3.86 -24.97
CA LEU A 144 -6.19 5.12 -24.54
C LEU A 144 -5.79 6.04 -25.70
N SER A 145 -6.03 5.64 -26.95
CA SER A 145 -5.58 6.35 -28.17
C SER A 145 -4.06 6.59 -28.23
N LEU A 146 -3.29 5.67 -27.65
CA LEU A 146 -1.83 5.68 -27.68
C LEU A 146 -1.30 4.72 -28.77
N PRO A 147 -0.20 5.05 -29.47
CA PRO A 147 0.38 4.18 -30.48
C PRO A 147 0.95 2.91 -29.84
N PHE A 148 0.75 1.76 -30.50
CA PHE A 148 1.32 0.49 -30.06
C PHE A 148 2.74 0.30 -30.60
N ASP A 149 3.72 0.17 -29.70
CA ASP A 149 5.06 -0.35 -29.98
C ASP A 149 5.46 -1.31 -28.84
N GLU A 150 5.76 -2.56 -29.19
CA GLU A 150 6.15 -3.60 -28.23
C GLU A 150 7.45 -3.27 -27.47
N ASN A 151 8.32 -2.45 -28.07
CA ASN A 151 9.62 -2.06 -27.49
C ASN A 151 9.54 -0.80 -26.62
N VAL A 152 8.38 -0.14 -26.57
CA VAL A 152 8.12 1.01 -25.69
C VAL A 152 7.30 0.52 -24.49
N PRO A 153 7.80 0.64 -23.25
CA PRO A 153 7.04 0.22 -22.08
C PRO A 153 5.87 1.17 -21.80
N LEU A 154 4.77 0.61 -21.31
CA LEU A 154 3.65 1.35 -20.74
C LEU A 154 3.74 1.33 -19.22
N ILE A 155 3.77 2.51 -18.61
CA ILE A 155 3.76 2.72 -17.15
C ILE A 155 2.35 3.15 -16.73
N GLY A 156 1.70 2.33 -15.91
CA GLY A 156 0.40 2.62 -15.34
C GLY A 156 0.50 3.33 -13.99
N MET A 157 -0.52 4.13 -13.65
CA MET A 157 -0.77 4.64 -12.32
C MET A 157 -2.27 4.56 -12.04
N VAL A 158 -2.67 3.80 -11.02
CA VAL A 158 -4.06 3.71 -10.54
C VAL A 158 -4.10 4.19 -9.10
N SER A 159 -4.57 5.40 -8.82
CA SER A 159 -4.50 5.95 -7.46
C SER A 159 -5.45 7.11 -7.21
N ARG A 160 -5.78 7.36 -5.93
CA ARG A 160 -6.23 8.70 -5.51
C ARG A 160 -5.13 9.71 -5.78
N LEU A 161 -5.46 10.85 -6.38
CA LEU A 161 -4.51 11.88 -6.78
C LEU A 161 -4.29 12.88 -5.64
N VAL A 162 -3.52 12.48 -4.63
CA VAL A 162 -3.27 13.27 -3.41
C VAL A 162 -1.78 13.30 -3.08
N VAL A 163 -1.33 14.28 -2.29
CA VAL A 163 0.10 14.42 -1.93
C VAL A 163 0.68 13.16 -1.27
N GLN A 164 -0.13 12.46 -0.47
CA GLN A 164 0.23 11.18 0.15
C GLN A 164 0.77 10.14 -0.85
N LYS A 165 0.34 10.21 -2.11
CA LYS A 165 0.65 9.26 -3.18
C LYS A 165 1.86 9.67 -4.02
N GLY A 166 2.59 10.72 -3.62
CA GLY A 166 3.84 11.10 -4.27
C GLY A 166 3.69 11.99 -5.50
N PHE A 167 2.54 12.63 -5.69
CA PHE A 167 2.30 13.40 -6.91
C PHE A 167 2.97 14.78 -6.91
N ASP A 168 3.38 15.29 -5.76
CA ASP A 168 4.32 16.40 -5.60
C ASP A 168 5.69 16.06 -6.20
N ILE A 169 6.32 14.95 -5.80
CA ILE A 169 7.63 14.55 -6.38
C ILE A 169 7.52 14.09 -7.84
N PHE A 170 6.36 13.57 -8.25
CA PHE A 170 6.07 13.31 -9.66
C PHE A 170 5.99 14.62 -10.46
N SER A 171 5.28 15.62 -9.94
CA SER A 171 5.11 16.93 -10.60
C SER A 171 6.44 17.62 -10.82
N GLU A 172 7.35 17.52 -9.86
CA GLU A 172 8.70 18.06 -9.97
C GLU A 172 9.54 17.34 -11.03
N ALA A 173 9.40 16.03 -11.18
CA ALA A 173 10.13 15.20 -12.15
C ALA A 173 9.43 15.08 -13.51
N ALA A 174 8.30 15.75 -13.72
CA ALA A 174 7.41 15.46 -14.85
C ALA A 174 8.08 15.67 -16.21
N GLU A 175 8.91 16.69 -16.36
CA GLU A 175 9.60 16.96 -17.63
C GLU A 175 10.65 15.87 -17.94
N GLU A 176 11.45 15.47 -16.96
CA GLU A 176 12.43 14.40 -17.08
C GLU A 176 11.76 13.05 -17.37
N LEU A 177 10.64 12.75 -16.69
CA LEU A 177 9.86 11.54 -16.91
C LEU A 177 9.29 11.47 -18.33
N MET A 178 8.85 12.60 -18.90
CA MET A 178 8.33 12.64 -20.28
C MET A 178 9.44 12.53 -21.36
N ASN A 179 10.70 12.80 -20.99
CA ASN A 179 11.86 12.58 -21.85
C ASN A 179 12.27 11.10 -21.94
N ILE A 180 11.85 10.27 -20.98
CA ILE A 180 12.05 8.83 -21.04
C ILE A 180 11.22 8.25 -22.20
N LYS A 181 11.78 7.26 -22.91
CA LYS A 181 11.09 6.52 -23.98
C LYS A 181 10.09 5.51 -23.39
N ALA A 182 9.01 6.02 -22.79
CA ALA A 182 7.90 5.27 -22.22
C ALA A 182 6.57 5.96 -22.52
N GLN A 183 5.49 5.19 -22.42
CA GLN A 183 4.11 5.69 -22.43
C GLN A 183 3.50 5.60 -21.03
N TRP A 184 2.46 6.37 -20.79
CA TRP A 184 1.85 6.54 -19.48
C TRP A 184 0.34 6.43 -19.55
N ALA A 185 -0.24 5.65 -18.64
CA ALA A 185 -1.68 5.52 -18.43
C ALA A 185 -2.01 5.86 -16.98
N VAL A 186 -2.80 6.90 -16.77
CA VAL A 186 -3.21 7.33 -15.42
C VAL A 186 -4.71 7.18 -15.25
N LEU A 187 -5.10 6.53 -14.16
CA LEU A 187 -6.48 6.42 -13.70
C LEU A 187 -6.56 6.90 -12.25
N GLY A 188 -7.37 7.93 -11.98
CA GLY A 188 -7.53 8.41 -10.62
C GLY A 188 -8.28 9.73 -10.52
N ASN A 189 -8.62 10.11 -9.30
CA ASN A 189 -9.19 11.42 -8.98
C ASN A 189 -8.69 11.89 -7.60
N GLY A 190 -8.77 13.19 -7.31
CA GLY A 190 -8.32 13.70 -6.03
C GLY A 190 -8.21 15.23 -5.96
N GLU A 191 -7.04 15.72 -5.56
CA GLU A 191 -6.76 17.15 -5.49
C GLU A 191 -6.68 17.75 -6.90
N GLU A 192 -7.43 18.84 -7.11
CA GLU A 192 -7.58 19.50 -8.42
C GLU A 192 -6.24 19.85 -9.09
N LYS A 193 -5.23 20.25 -8.30
CA LYS A 193 -3.89 20.58 -8.82
C LYS A 193 -3.23 19.40 -9.54
N TYR A 194 -3.43 18.16 -9.07
CA TYR A 194 -2.84 16.97 -9.68
C TYR A 194 -3.68 16.50 -10.87
N GLU A 195 -5.01 16.64 -10.81
CA GLU A 195 -5.85 16.39 -11.99
C GLU A 195 -5.49 17.32 -13.15
N ASN A 196 -5.32 18.61 -12.86
CA ASN A 196 -4.93 19.62 -13.85
C ASN A 196 -3.52 19.40 -14.38
N LEU A 197 -2.57 18.99 -13.52
CA LEU A 197 -1.24 18.57 -13.94
C LEU A 197 -1.34 17.45 -14.99
N PHE A 198 -2.05 16.35 -14.70
CA PHE A 198 -2.13 15.23 -15.63
C PHE A 198 -2.88 15.54 -16.92
N ARG A 199 -3.95 16.36 -16.86
CA ARG A 199 -4.61 16.87 -18.07
C ARG A 199 -3.61 17.66 -18.94
N SER A 200 -2.84 18.56 -18.34
CA SER A 200 -1.85 19.37 -19.07
C SER A 200 -0.72 18.53 -19.70
N ILE A 201 -0.27 17.46 -19.02
CA ILE A 201 0.73 16.53 -19.57
C ILE A 201 0.12 15.75 -20.75
N SER A 202 -1.12 15.27 -20.62
CA SER A 202 -1.81 14.56 -21.71
C SER A 202 -2.00 15.43 -22.95
N GLU A 203 -2.37 16.71 -22.77
CA GLU A 203 -2.47 17.68 -23.87
C GLU A 203 -1.12 17.99 -24.53
N LYS A 204 -0.04 18.08 -23.74
CA LYS A 204 1.32 18.34 -24.24
C LYS A 204 1.94 17.13 -24.93
N TYR A 205 1.58 15.91 -24.54
CA TYR A 205 2.17 14.67 -25.03
C TYR A 205 1.10 13.62 -25.42
N PRO A 206 0.22 13.90 -26.40
CA PRO A 206 -0.93 13.07 -26.72
C PRO A 206 -0.58 11.64 -27.19
N ASP A 207 0.60 11.45 -27.79
CA ASP A 207 1.07 10.13 -28.25
C ASP A 207 1.81 9.33 -27.15
N LYS A 208 2.01 9.93 -25.96
CA LYS A 208 2.74 9.32 -24.85
C LYS A 208 1.95 9.20 -23.56
N PHE A 209 0.98 10.08 -23.30
CA PHE A 209 0.36 10.20 -21.99
C PHE A 209 -1.15 10.28 -22.10
N SER A 210 -1.83 9.34 -21.45
CA SER A 210 -3.29 9.31 -21.36
C SER A 210 -3.74 9.31 -19.90
N VAL A 211 -4.78 10.09 -19.60
CA VAL A 211 -5.35 10.20 -18.26
C VAL A 211 -6.86 10.04 -18.29
N TYR A 212 -7.38 9.23 -17.37
CA TYR A 212 -8.78 9.14 -17.02
C TYR A 212 -8.98 9.67 -15.61
N ILE A 213 -9.71 10.78 -15.49
CA ILE A 213 -10.05 11.35 -14.19
C ILE A 213 -11.38 10.78 -13.69
N GLY A 214 -11.32 9.97 -12.64
CA GLY A 214 -12.47 9.32 -12.04
C GLY A 214 -12.16 7.93 -11.51
N PHE A 215 -13.22 7.18 -11.20
CA PHE A 215 -13.16 5.77 -10.86
C PHE A 215 -13.65 4.93 -12.04
N ASN A 216 -12.89 3.92 -12.41
CA ASN A 216 -13.27 2.97 -13.45
C ASN A 216 -12.62 1.61 -13.14
N ASP A 217 -13.43 0.69 -12.65
CA ASP A 217 -12.97 -0.62 -12.19
C ASP A 217 -12.41 -1.45 -13.36
N GLU A 218 -13.15 -1.53 -14.47
CA GLU A 218 -12.72 -2.27 -15.67
C GLU A 218 -11.38 -1.75 -16.22
N LEU A 219 -11.22 -0.42 -16.27
CA LEU A 219 -9.97 0.19 -16.71
C LEU A 219 -8.83 -0.07 -15.72
N SER A 220 -9.10 -0.15 -14.42
CA SER A 220 -8.07 -0.46 -13.42
C SER A 220 -7.51 -1.87 -13.62
N HIS A 221 -8.38 -2.86 -13.80
CA HIS A 221 -8.01 -4.24 -14.13
C HIS A 221 -7.25 -4.32 -15.46
N LEU A 222 -7.73 -3.58 -16.47
CA LEU A 222 -7.06 -3.55 -17.77
C LEU A 222 -5.67 -2.87 -17.71
N ILE A 223 -5.49 -1.84 -16.88
CA ILE A 223 -4.17 -1.24 -16.62
C ILE A 223 -3.25 -2.25 -15.94
N GLU A 224 -3.70 -2.93 -14.90
CA GLU A 224 -2.91 -3.98 -14.23
C GLU A 224 -2.56 -5.12 -15.21
N ALA A 225 -3.45 -5.48 -16.13
CA ALA A 225 -3.18 -6.52 -17.12
C ALA A 225 -2.34 -6.07 -18.31
N GLY A 226 -2.48 -4.83 -18.76
CA GLY A 226 -1.89 -4.33 -19.99
C GLY A 226 -0.61 -3.52 -19.81
N ALA A 227 -0.39 -2.91 -18.65
CA ALA A 227 0.83 -2.17 -18.39
C ALA A 227 2.04 -3.11 -18.23
N ASP A 228 3.22 -2.60 -18.55
CA ASP A 228 4.47 -3.30 -18.25
C ASP A 228 4.90 -3.02 -16.82
N MET A 229 4.66 -1.79 -16.35
CA MET A 229 5.06 -1.29 -15.04
C MET A 229 3.90 -0.58 -14.35
N LEU A 230 3.86 -0.58 -13.02
CA LEU A 230 2.95 0.27 -12.25
C LEU A 230 3.74 1.15 -11.28
N LEU A 231 3.55 2.47 -11.35
CA LEU A 231 4.28 3.43 -10.52
C LEU A 231 3.47 3.81 -9.26
N MET A 232 4.09 3.69 -8.09
CA MET A 232 3.53 4.03 -6.77
C MET A 232 4.56 4.82 -5.94
N PRO A 233 4.73 6.14 -6.16
CA PRO A 233 5.79 6.94 -5.56
C PRO A 233 5.42 7.45 -4.16
N SER A 234 4.63 6.69 -3.38
CA SER A 234 3.92 7.18 -2.20
C SER A 234 4.84 7.74 -1.11
N HIS A 235 4.41 8.84 -0.49
CA HIS A 235 5.09 9.44 0.67
C HIS A 235 5.01 8.53 1.90
N TYR A 236 3.85 7.90 2.10
CA TYR A 236 3.72 6.78 3.03
C TYR A 236 2.59 5.87 2.54
N GLU A 237 2.72 4.57 2.81
CA GLU A 237 1.75 3.58 2.36
C GLU A 237 1.64 2.45 3.41
N PRO A 238 0.65 2.49 4.33
CA PRO A 238 0.55 1.52 5.41
C PRO A 238 0.64 0.08 4.93
N CYS A 239 -0.04 -0.22 3.81
CA CYS A 239 0.09 -1.48 3.09
C CYS A 239 0.25 -1.25 1.59
N GLY A 240 -0.75 -0.63 0.95
CA GLY A 240 -0.89 -0.65 -0.51
C GLY A 240 -1.40 -2.01 -0.99
N LEU A 241 -2.34 -2.02 -1.92
CA LEU A 241 -2.83 -3.26 -2.57
C LEU A 241 -2.37 -3.35 -4.03
N ASN A 242 -2.20 -2.21 -4.70
CA ASN A 242 -1.87 -2.15 -6.12
C ASN A 242 -0.59 -2.91 -6.45
N GLN A 243 0.46 -2.82 -5.64
CA GLN A 243 1.69 -3.56 -5.89
C GLN A 243 1.46 -5.08 -5.82
N ILE A 244 0.53 -5.56 -4.99
CA ILE A 244 0.17 -6.98 -4.92
C ILE A 244 -0.60 -7.38 -6.18
N TYR A 245 -1.54 -6.54 -6.64
CA TYR A 245 -2.23 -6.75 -7.92
C TYR A 245 -1.23 -6.77 -9.08
N SER A 246 -0.35 -5.78 -9.17
CA SER A 246 0.68 -5.71 -10.21
C SER A 246 1.56 -6.96 -10.22
N LEU A 247 2.04 -7.40 -9.05
CA LEU A 247 2.82 -8.64 -8.95
C LEU A 247 2.03 -9.85 -9.45
N ARG A 248 0.75 -9.99 -9.07
CA ARG A 248 -0.12 -11.10 -9.53
C ARG A 248 -0.35 -11.07 -11.04
N TYR A 249 -0.44 -9.88 -11.65
CA TYR A 249 -0.65 -9.67 -13.08
C TYR A 249 0.67 -9.60 -13.88
N GLY A 250 1.81 -9.82 -13.24
CA GLY A 250 3.13 -9.68 -13.89
C GLY A 250 3.39 -8.26 -14.42
N THR A 251 2.73 -7.24 -13.86
CA THR A 251 3.07 -5.84 -14.05
C THR A 251 4.12 -5.47 -13.01
N VAL A 252 5.26 -4.96 -13.46
CA VAL A 252 6.41 -4.78 -12.57
C VAL A 252 6.23 -3.51 -11.74
N PRO A 253 6.10 -3.60 -10.40
CA PRO A 253 5.90 -2.42 -9.58
C PRO A 253 7.19 -1.57 -9.49
N ILE A 254 7.02 -0.25 -9.58
CA ILE A 254 8.04 0.76 -9.25
C ILE A 254 7.52 1.51 -8.03
N VAL A 255 8.20 1.40 -6.90
CA VAL A 255 7.69 1.90 -5.62
C VAL A 255 8.70 2.78 -4.89
N ARG A 256 8.21 3.70 -4.05
CA ARG A 256 9.04 4.13 -2.92
C ARG A 256 9.03 3.04 -1.85
N LYS A 257 10.17 2.78 -1.23
CA LYS A 257 10.33 1.80 -0.15
C LYS A 257 9.76 2.34 1.17
N THR A 258 8.45 2.24 1.32
CA THR A 258 7.72 2.64 2.54
C THR A 258 6.58 1.68 2.84
N GLY A 259 6.32 1.46 4.13
CA GLY A 259 5.27 0.59 4.65
C GLY A 259 5.14 -0.74 3.89
N GLY A 260 3.94 -1.10 3.46
CA GLY A 260 3.73 -2.40 2.81
C GLY A 260 4.31 -2.51 1.40
N LEU A 261 4.66 -1.39 0.75
CA LEU A 261 5.40 -1.44 -0.52
C LEU A 261 6.79 -2.03 -0.29
N ALA A 262 7.46 -1.64 0.80
CA ALA A 262 8.77 -2.18 1.18
C ALA A 262 8.73 -3.67 1.54
N ASP A 263 7.61 -4.16 2.06
CA ASP A 263 7.45 -5.56 2.48
C ASP A 263 7.10 -6.50 1.32
N THR A 264 6.56 -5.96 0.23
CA THR A 264 6.03 -6.77 -0.90
C THR A 264 6.87 -6.65 -2.17
N VAL A 265 7.59 -5.54 -2.33
CA VAL A 265 8.47 -5.27 -3.48
C VAL A 265 9.93 -5.36 -3.06
N GLN A 266 10.60 -6.38 -3.57
CA GLN A 266 12.05 -6.56 -3.48
C GLN A 266 12.70 -5.94 -4.71
N ASP A 267 13.60 -4.98 -4.48
CA ASP A 267 14.36 -4.33 -5.56
C ASP A 267 15.09 -5.35 -6.43
N TRP A 268 15.01 -5.16 -7.74
CA TRP A 268 15.75 -5.95 -8.71
C TRP A 268 17.26 -5.80 -8.48
N ASP A 269 18.02 -6.88 -8.57
CA ASP A 269 19.49 -6.86 -8.46
C ASP A 269 20.09 -7.38 -9.77
N GLU A 270 20.54 -6.45 -10.62
CA GLU A 270 21.13 -6.76 -11.92
C GLU A 270 22.36 -7.67 -11.81
N TYR A 271 23.12 -7.56 -10.72
CA TYR A 271 24.35 -8.33 -10.52
C TYR A 271 24.06 -9.76 -10.06
N LYS A 272 22.91 -9.99 -9.41
CA LYS A 272 22.48 -11.33 -8.97
C LYS A 272 21.51 -12.02 -9.92
N HIS A 273 21.29 -11.49 -11.13
CA HIS A 273 20.37 -12.02 -12.14
C HIS A 273 20.39 -13.55 -12.40
N ALA A 274 21.45 -14.29 -12.04
CA ALA A 274 21.50 -15.77 -12.12
C ALA A 274 20.91 -16.50 -10.88
N GLY A 275 20.67 -15.82 -9.77
CA GLY A 275 20.20 -16.37 -8.50
C GLY A 275 18.68 -16.55 -8.42
N LYS A 276 18.19 -17.08 -7.27
CA LYS A 276 16.75 -17.23 -6.98
C LYS A 276 16.10 -15.98 -6.37
N GLU A 277 16.88 -15.11 -5.74
CA GLU A 277 16.41 -13.90 -5.06
C GLU A 277 16.91 -12.66 -5.79
N THR A 278 16.35 -12.41 -6.97
CA THR A 278 16.80 -11.33 -7.85
C THR A 278 15.93 -10.09 -7.79
N GLY A 279 14.84 -10.11 -7.01
CA GLY A 279 13.85 -9.03 -6.94
C GLY A 279 12.64 -9.23 -7.85
N ASN A 280 11.55 -8.52 -7.54
CA ASN A 280 10.26 -8.61 -8.23
C ASN A 280 9.71 -7.22 -8.64
N GLY A 281 10.50 -6.15 -8.46
CA GLY A 281 10.16 -4.79 -8.85
C GLY A 281 11.36 -3.86 -8.75
N PHE A 282 11.10 -2.56 -8.81
CA PHE A 282 12.10 -1.52 -8.60
C PHE A 282 11.67 -0.65 -7.43
N SER A 283 12.61 -0.27 -6.58
CA SER A 283 12.35 0.56 -5.43
C SER A 283 13.38 1.66 -5.23
N PHE A 284 12.97 2.74 -4.57
CA PHE A 284 13.85 3.81 -4.13
C PHE A 284 13.51 4.24 -2.70
N ASP A 285 14.52 4.67 -1.94
CA ASP A 285 14.36 5.05 -0.53
C ASP A 285 13.99 6.53 -0.37
N ASP A 286 14.77 7.42 -1.00
CA ASP A 286 14.64 8.87 -0.84
C ASP A 286 13.35 9.42 -1.45
N TYR A 287 12.55 10.14 -0.66
CA TYR A 287 11.36 10.83 -1.15
C TYR A 287 11.75 12.10 -1.93
N SER A 288 12.23 11.91 -3.16
CA SER A 288 12.67 13.00 -4.04
C SER A 288 12.32 12.73 -5.51
N SER A 289 12.10 13.81 -6.25
CA SER A 289 11.90 13.79 -7.70
C SER A 289 13.07 13.15 -8.45
N TYR A 290 14.30 13.38 -8.00
CA TYR A 290 15.50 12.75 -8.58
C TYR A 290 15.52 11.23 -8.41
N ALA A 291 15.29 10.72 -7.18
CA ALA A 291 15.28 9.29 -6.92
C ALA A 291 14.16 8.57 -7.69
N LEU A 292 12.97 9.20 -7.76
CA LEU A 292 11.86 8.74 -8.59
C LEU A 292 12.28 8.61 -10.06
N PHE A 293 12.78 9.70 -10.65
CA PHE A 293 13.20 9.73 -12.05
C PHE A 293 14.25 8.66 -12.36
N LYS A 294 15.32 8.55 -11.55
CA LYS A 294 16.40 7.58 -11.76
C LYS A 294 15.91 6.14 -11.69
N THR A 295 14.93 5.86 -10.84
CA THR A 295 14.37 4.52 -10.70
C THR A 295 13.46 4.15 -11.87
N VAL A 296 12.66 5.10 -12.36
CA VAL A 296 11.87 4.91 -13.58
C VAL A 296 12.80 4.70 -14.78
N GLU A 297 13.85 5.51 -14.91
CA GLU A 297 14.84 5.37 -15.98
C GLU A 297 15.51 3.99 -15.96
N ARG A 298 15.90 3.51 -14.77
CA ARG A 298 16.47 2.17 -14.56
C ARG A 298 15.49 1.05 -14.95
N ALA A 299 14.23 1.16 -14.55
CA ALA A 299 13.20 0.17 -14.90
C ALA A 299 12.98 0.11 -16.42
N VAL A 300 12.86 1.26 -17.07
CA VAL A 300 12.71 1.36 -18.54
C VAL A 300 13.94 0.85 -19.28
N GLY A 301 15.14 1.11 -18.77
CA GLY A 301 16.37 0.53 -19.29
C GLY A 301 16.38 -1.01 -19.21
N THR A 302 15.96 -1.56 -18.07
CA THR A 302 15.90 -3.01 -17.84
C THR A 302 14.85 -3.70 -18.71
N PHE A 303 13.73 -3.03 -19.02
CA PHE A 303 12.68 -3.54 -19.91
C PHE A 303 13.19 -3.94 -21.30
N GLN A 304 14.27 -3.32 -21.78
CA GLN A 304 14.87 -3.67 -23.07
C GLN A 304 15.49 -5.08 -23.05
N ASN A 305 15.91 -5.58 -21.89
CA ASN A 305 16.30 -6.96 -21.72
C ASN A 305 15.08 -7.83 -21.39
N LYS A 306 14.43 -8.36 -22.42
CA LYS A 306 13.21 -9.18 -22.28
C LYS A 306 13.39 -10.43 -21.41
N GLY A 307 14.61 -10.98 -21.36
CA GLY A 307 14.92 -12.12 -20.49
C GLY A 307 14.89 -11.74 -19.01
N PHE A 308 15.52 -10.61 -18.65
CA PHE A 308 15.47 -10.08 -17.28
C PHE A 308 14.06 -9.65 -16.92
N TRP A 309 13.39 -8.95 -17.84
CA TRP A 309 12.01 -8.50 -17.62
C TRP A 309 11.08 -9.66 -17.28
N LYS A 310 11.08 -10.71 -18.12
CA LYS A 310 10.27 -11.91 -17.88
C LYS A 310 10.58 -12.53 -16.53
N LYS A 311 11.85 -12.56 -16.11
CA LYS A 311 12.23 -13.08 -14.79
C LYS A 311 11.64 -12.24 -13.65
N ILE A 312 11.68 -10.92 -13.73
CA ILE A 312 11.09 -10.02 -12.72
C ILE A 312 9.58 -10.28 -12.60
N GLN A 313 8.88 -10.39 -13.74
CA GLN A 313 7.44 -10.67 -13.77
C GLN A 313 7.11 -11.99 -13.08
N LEU A 314 7.80 -13.07 -13.45
CA LEU A 314 7.57 -14.40 -12.87
C LEU A 314 7.88 -14.43 -11.37
N ASN A 315 8.94 -13.75 -10.93
CA ASN A 315 9.26 -13.65 -9.50
C ASN A 315 8.14 -13.00 -8.67
N GLY A 316 7.41 -12.07 -9.26
CA GLY A 316 6.24 -11.44 -8.65
C GLY A 316 5.01 -12.36 -8.65
N MET A 317 4.68 -12.94 -9.81
CA MET A 317 3.46 -13.73 -10.01
C MET A 317 3.37 -14.99 -9.15
N VAL A 318 4.52 -15.56 -8.76
CA VAL A 318 4.57 -16.75 -7.87
C VAL A 318 4.38 -16.42 -6.39
N LYS A 319 4.34 -15.15 -5.99
CA LYS A 319 4.14 -14.77 -4.59
C LYS A 319 2.67 -14.93 -4.21
N ASP A 320 2.43 -15.56 -3.07
CA ASP A 320 1.10 -15.66 -2.49
C ASP A 320 0.90 -14.56 -1.43
N TYR A 321 -0.01 -13.65 -1.74
CA TYR A 321 -0.50 -12.61 -0.84
C TYR A 321 -2.02 -12.73 -0.64
N SER A 322 -2.56 -13.94 -0.73
CA SER A 322 -3.99 -14.21 -0.52
C SER A 322 -4.44 -13.87 0.91
N TRP A 323 -5.75 -13.64 1.07
CA TRP A 323 -6.36 -13.52 2.40
C TRP A 323 -6.16 -14.74 3.29
N GLU A 324 -6.06 -15.94 2.73
CA GLU A 324 -5.79 -17.16 3.50
C GLU A 324 -4.42 -17.08 4.20
N SER A 325 -3.39 -16.69 3.44
CA SER A 325 -2.04 -16.48 3.96
C SER A 325 -1.99 -15.40 5.06
N SER A 326 -2.72 -14.28 4.90
CA SER A 326 -2.81 -13.24 5.93
C SER A 326 -3.62 -13.69 7.16
N ALA A 327 -4.73 -14.40 6.96
CA ALA A 327 -5.63 -14.85 8.02
C ALA A 327 -4.93 -15.79 9.01
N ILE A 328 -4.03 -16.66 8.53
CA ILE A 328 -3.23 -17.53 9.40
C ILE A 328 -2.39 -16.70 10.39
N LYS A 329 -1.80 -15.59 9.95
CA LYS A 329 -1.03 -14.69 10.84
C LYS A 329 -1.94 -14.03 11.88
N TYR A 330 -3.15 -13.61 11.49
CA TYR A 330 -4.14 -13.07 12.43
C TYR A 330 -4.60 -14.12 13.45
N LEU A 331 -4.81 -15.38 13.06
CA LEU A 331 -5.17 -16.46 13.98
C LEU A 331 -4.11 -16.67 15.07
N LEU A 332 -2.83 -16.65 14.69
CA LEU A 332 -1.72 -16.72 15.65
C LEU A 332 -1.73 -15.52 16.60
N LEU A 333 -2.01 -14.32 16.09
CA LEU A 333 -2.07 -13.11 16.88
C LEU A 333 -3.25 -13.09 17.86
N TYR A 334 -4.42 -13.61 17.45
CA TYR A 334 -5.57 -13.80 18.34
C TYR A 334 -5.25 -14.78 19.46
N GLN A 335 -4.57 -15.89 19.16
CA GLN A 335 -4.14 -16.84 20.19
C GLN A 335 -3.18 -16.20 21.19
N LEU A 336 -2.25 -15.36 20.71
CA LEU A 336 -1.34 -14.60 21.57
C LEU A 336 -2.11 -13.61 22.48
N ALA A 337 -3.08 -12.88 21.92
CA ALA A 337 -3.92 -11.95 22.69
C ALA A 337 -4.70 -12.67 23.80
N ILE A 338 -5.29 -13.82 23.49
CA ILE A 338 -6.01 -14.68 24.46
C ILE A 338 -5.07 -15.14 25.58
N ASN A 339 -3.86 -15.60 25.24
CA ASN A 339 -2.89 -16.07 26.23
C ASN A 339 -2.45 -14.93 27.15
N LYS A 340 -2.17 -13.76 26.59
CA LYS A 340 -1.82 -12.56 27.37
C LYS A 340 -2.93 -12.14 28.32
N ARG A 341 -4.18 -12.15 27.85
CA ARG A 341 -5.36 -11.84 28.67
C ARG A 341 -5.52 -12.79 29.85
N LYS A 342 -5.29 -14.10 29.64
CA LYS A 342 -5.31 -15.10 30.72
C LYS A 342 -4.23 -14.84 31.77
N GLN A 343 -3.01 -14.48 31.35
CA GLN A 343 -1.93 -14.16 32.29
C GLN A 343 -2.25 -12.91 33.13
N PHE A 344 -2.85 -11.89 32.52
CA PHE A 344 -3.31 -10.71 33.25
C PHE A 344 -4.35 -11.07 34.33
N ASN A 345 -5.37 -11.86 33.96
CA ASN A 345 -6.43 -12.27 34.89
C ASN A 345 -5.97 -13.26 35.97
N GLY A 346 -4.85 -13.97 35.79
CA GLY A 346 -4.28 -14.85 36.80
C GLY A 346 -3.38 -14.14 37.82
N ARG A 347 -3.02 -12.87 37.56
CA ARG A 347 -2.21 -12.02 38.46
C ARG A 347 -3.04 -11.03 39.28
N ALA A 348 -4.30 -10.83 38.92
CA ALA A 348 -5.29 -9.98 39.60
C ALA A 348 -6.25 -10.84 40.40
#